data_AF-A0A5J4WED5-F1
#
_entry.id   AF-A0A5J4WED5-F1
#
_cell.length_a   1.000
_cell.length_b   1.000
_cell.length_c   1.000
_cell.angle_alpha   90.00
_cell.angle_beta   90.00
_cell.angle_gamma   90.00
#
_symmetry.space_group_name_H-M   'P 1'
#
loop_
_entity.id
_entity.type
_entity.pdbx_description
1 polymer ?
#
loop_
_entity_poly.entity_id
_entity_poly.type
_entity_poly.pdbx_seq_one_letter_code
_entity_poly.pdbx_strand_id
1 'polypeptide(L)'
;MADCRQSTLVDIVQIQNCNLHNLPENYSMRFYLFHYLVNPETTRCAVLPGTNKICGYVMSKIEEQVQNKKEDPHGNVTSVSVLRTHRKMGLATTLMKSVLRSLAEIYDSPYCTLHVRKSNEAAKHLYHCTLGYEVDEVVRSYFADGEDAYYMKVPTKREQFKHVCPEIEQLREVFRQKKAAEKELEKEKQGDGKGGLLSAAKRRKKK
;
A
#
# COMPACT_ATOMS: atom_id res chain seq x y z
N MET A 1 -27.46 -3.37 -4.41
CA MET A 1 -26.19 -3.64 -3.70
C MET A 1 -25.31 -2.40 -3.82
N ALA A 2 -24.59 -2.00 -2.77
CA ALA A 2 -23.70 -0.83 -2.85
C ALA A 2 -22.64 -1.02 -3.94
N ASP A 3 -22.30 0.06 -4.63
CA ASP A 3 -21.30 0.09 -5.69
C ASP A 3 -19.92 0.39 -5.12
N CYS A 4 -18.92 -0.43 -5.45
CA CYS A 4 -17.54 -0.26 -5.00
C CYS A 4 -16.72 0.40 -6.09
N ARG A 5 -16.25 1.62 -5.85
CA ARG A 5 -15.46 2.41 -6.82
C ARG A 5 -14.23 3.03 -6.18
N GLN A 6 -13.35 3.57 -7.03
CA GLN A 6 -12.27 4.44 -6.56
C GLN A 6 -12.90 5.69 -5.92
N SER A 7 -12.34 6.12 -4.78
CA SER A 7 -12.78 7.35 -4.16
C SER A 7 -12.31 8.56 -4.96
N THR A 8 -13.01 9.66 -4.80
CA THR A 8 -12.63 10.98 -5.32
C THR A 8 -12.37 11.92 -4.14
N LEU A 9 -11.79 13.10 -4.40
CA LEU A 9 -11.51 14.08 -3.35
C LEU A 9 -12.77 14.50 -2.57
N VAL A 10 -13.93 14.57 -3.23
CA VAL A 10 -15.21 14.93 -2.59
C VAL A 10 -15.74 13.85 -1.65
N ASP A 11 -15.27 12.61 -1.79
CA ASP A 11 -15.65 11.49 -0.93
C ASP A 11 -14.96 11.54 0.44
N ILE A 12 -13.85 12.27 0.57
CA ILE A 12 -12.98 12.22 1.76
C ILE A 12 -13.70 12.64 3.05
N VAL A 13 -14.58 13.65 2.98
CA VAL A 13 -15.37 14.07 4.15
C VAL A 13 -16.31 12.96 4.62
N GLN A 14 -16.95 12.27 3.68
CA GLN A 14 -17.84 11.15 4.00
C GLN A 14 -17.07 9.91 4.48
N ILE A 15 -15.86 9.68 3.95
CA ILE A 15 -14.94 8.65 4.43
C ILE A 15 -14.56 8.91 5.89
N GLN A 16 -14.17 10.15 6.22
CA GLN A 16 -13.87 10.53 7.60
C GLN A 16 -15.09 10.34 8.52
N ASN A 17 -16.28 10.74 8.08
CA ASN A 17 -17.50 10.52 8.85
C ASN A 17 -17.78 9.01 9.08
N CYS A 18 -17.52 8.18 8.06
CA CYS A 18 -17.64 6.73 8.19
C CYS A 18 -16.62 6.14 9.19
N ASN A 19 -15.40 6.68 9.25
CA ASN A 19 -14.39 6.30 10.25
C ASN A 19 -14.87 6.63 11.66
N LEU A 20 -15.30 7.88 11.89
CA LEU A 20 -15.79 8.39 13.18
C LEU A 20 -16.93 7.56 13.76
N HIS A 21 -17.81 7.01 12.92
CA HIS A 21 -18.92 6.17 13.37
C HIS A 21 -18.53 4.73 13.73
N ASN A 22 -17.38 4.24 13.27
CA ASN A 22 -17.08 2.80 13.29
C ASN A 22 -15.82 2.44 14.06
N LEU A 23 -14.85 3.35 14.15
CA LEU A 23 -13.51 3.05 14.66
C LEU A 23 -13.12 4.07 15.75
N PRO A 24 -12.49 3.61 16.84
CA PRO A 24 -11.91 4.52 17.83
C PRO A 24 -10.63 5.20 17.29
N GLU A 25 -9.92 4.58 16.35
CA GLU A 25 -8.74 5.16 15.70
C GLU A 25 -9.13 6.18 14.61
N ASN A 26 -9.08 7.46 14.99
CA ASN A 26 -9.48 8.58 14.16
C ASN A 26 -8.28 9.45 13.75
N TYR A 27 -8.42 10.13 12.62
CA TYR A 27 -7.35 10.94 12.02
C TYR A 27 -7.81 12.36 11.66
N SER A 28 -6.87 13.29 11.62
CA SER A 28 -7.13 14.66 11.15
C SER A 28 -7.41 14.69 9.64
N MET A 29 -8.15 15.70 9.16
CA MET A 29 -8.43 15.84 7.72
C MET A 29 -7.14 15.91 6.88
N ARG A 30 -6.08 16.53 7.42
CA ARG A 30 -4.75 16.58 6.79
C ARG A 30 -4.22 15.18 6.47
N PHE A 31 -4.42 14.22 7.37
CA PHE A 31 -3.96 12.85 7.19
C PHE A 31 -4.71 12.14 6.05
N TYR A 32 -6.04 12.31 5.97
CA TYR A 32 -6.84 11.77 4.86
C TYR A 32 -6.44 12.37 3.51
N LEU A 33 -6.31 13.69 3.45
CA LEU A 33 -5.90 14.39 2.23
C LEU A 33 -4.50 13.95 1.79
N PHE A 34 -3.56 13.80 2.73
CA PHE A 34 -2.22 13.30 2.43
C PHE A 34 -2.26 11.91 1.79
N HIS A 35 -3.01 10.97 2.36
CA HIS A 35 -3.13 9.61 1.79
C HIS A 35 -3.72 9.63 0.39
N TYR A 36 -4.80 10.39 0.19
CA TYR A 36 -5.45 10.48 -1.10
C TYR A 36 -4.56 11.13 -2.17
N LEU A 37 -3.82 12.18 -1.82
CA LEU A 37 -2.96 12.90 -2.77
C LEU A 37 -1.69 12.12 -3.13
N VAL A 38 -1.15 11.32 -2.21
CA VAL A 38 0.07 10.52 -2.46
C VAL A 38 -0.28 9.22 -3.19
N ASN A 39 -1.37 8.54 -2.81
CA ASN A 39 -1.77 7.27 -3.39
C ASN A 39 -3.29 7.23 -3.69
N PRO A 40 -3.78 7.93 -4.72
CA PRO A 40 -5.21 8.03 -4.99
C PRO A 40 -5.87 6.70 -5.39
N GLU A 41 -5.12 5.77 -6.00
CA GLU A 41 -5.64 4.49 -6.48
C GLU A 41 -5.83 3.46 -5.36
N THR A 42 -5.24 3.71 -4.20
CA THR A 42 -5.29 2.85 -3.02
C THR A 42 -6.40 3.23 -2.04
N THR A 43 -7.18 4.27 -2.35
CA THR A 43 -8.37 4.66 -1.58
C THR A 43 -9.64 4.33 -2.37
N ARG A 44 -10.52 3.51 -1.77
CA ARG A 44 -11.76 3.06 -2.40
C ARG A 44 -12.94 3.18 -1.45
N CYS A 45 -14.13 3.37 -2.01
CA CYS A 45 -15.37 3.53 -1.24
C CYS A 45 -16.50 2.68 -1.80
N ALA A 46 -17.45 2.34 -0.92
CA ALA A 46 -18.71 1.69 -1.24
C ALA A 46 -19.84 2.72 -1.12
N VAL A 47 -20.55 2.96 -2.21
CA VAL A 47 -21.58 4.00 -2.34
C VAL A 47 -22.96 3.36 -2.46
N LEU A 48 -23.93 3.90 -1.75
CA LEU A 48 -25.30 3.38 -1.79
C LEU A 48 -25.98 3.70 -3.12
N PRO A 49 -26.70 2.74 -3.75
CA PRO A 49 -27.31 2.94 -5.06
C PRO A 49 -28.31 4.08 -5.07
N GLY A 50 -28.32 4.86 -6.16
CA GLY A 50 -29.22 6.01 -6.32
C GLY A 50 -28.94 7.16 -5.36
N THR A 51 -27.82 7.13 -4.63
CA THR A 51 -27.37 8.20 -3.74
C THR A 51 -25.86 8.43 -3.90
N ASN A 52 -25.35 9.49 -3.27
CA ASN A 52 -23.91 9.72 -3.13
C ASN A 52 -23.39 9.41 -1.71
N LYS A 53 -24.12 8.58 -0.95
CA LYS A 53 -23.79 8.28 0.44
C LYS A 53 -22.79 7.13 0.54
N ILE A 54 -21.69 7.35 1.25
CA ILE A 54 -20.68 6.31 1.51
C ILE A 54 -21.11 5.43 2.69
N CYS A 55 -21.10 4.12 2.48
CA CYS A 55 -21.41 3.12 3.51
C CYS A 55 -20.20 2.27 3.92
N GLY A 56 -19.07 2.42 3.23
CA GLY A 56 -17.82 1.78 3.59
C GLY A 56 -16.66 2.32 2.79
N TYR A 57 -15.45 2.13 3.27
CA TYR A 57 -14.22 2.57 2.61
C TYR A 57 -13.04 1.70 3.00
N VAL A 58 -11.99 1.80 2.20
CA VAL A 58 -10.64 1.33 2.51
C VAL A 58 -9.66 2.40 2.07
N MET A 59 -8.65 2.65 2.90
CA MET A 59 -7.57 3.58 2.66
C MET A 59 -6.26 2.88 3.01
N SER A 60 -5.33 2.86 2.07
CA SER A 60 -4.00 2.31 2.25
C SER A 60 -2.95 3.23 1.67
N LYS A 61 -1.70 3.03 2.07
CA LYS A 61 -0.53 3.76 1.60
C LYS A 61 0.56 2.79 1.14
N ILE A 62 1.59 3.33 0.48
CA ILE A 62 2.85 2.62 0.30
C ILE A 62 3.76 3.01 1.47
N GLU A 63 4.28 2.02 2.19
CA GLU A 63 5.37 2.21 3.13
C GLU A 63 6.67 2.22 2.34
N GLU A 64 7.39 3.32 2.45
CA GLU A 64 8.70 3.49 1.82
C GLU A 64 9.78 2.78 2.64
N GLN A 65 10.88 2.45 1.97
CA GLN A 65 12.04 1.87 2.63
C GLN A 65 12.67 2.89 3.58
N VAL A 66 12.57 2.65 4.88
CA VAL A 66 13.28 3.45 5.89
C VAL A 66 14.72 2.97 5.94
N GLN A 67 15.69 3.90 5.90
CA GLN A 67 17.14 3.61 5.81
C GLN A 67 17.75 2.71 6.91
N ASN A 68 16.97 2.19 7.85
CA ASN A 68 17.41 1.28 8.91
C ASN A 68 16.52 0.04 9.09
N LYS A 69 15.55 -0.19 8.18
CA LYS A 69 14.71 -1.39 8.17
C LYS A 69 15.00 -2.22 6.92
N LYS A 70 15.08 -3.54 7.08
CA LYS A 70 15.27 -4.51 5.98
C LYS A 70 13.97 -4.79 5.18
N GLU A 71 12.96 -3.94 5.31
CA GLU A 71 11.69 -4.14 4.63
C GLU A 71 11.70 -3.45 3.28
N ASP A 72 11.36 -4.22 2.25
CA ASP A 72 11.13 -3.68 0.91
C ASP A 72 9.89 -2.77 0.92
N PRO A 73 9.81 -1.78 0.00
CA PRO A 73 8.61 -0.96 -0.15
C PRO A 73 7.38 -1.83 -0.35
N HIS A 74 6.33 -1.59 0.43
CA HIS A 74 5.17 -2.46 0.46
C HIS A 74 3.87 -1.71 0.76
N GLY A 75 2.72 -2.29 0.44
CA GLY A 75 1.43 -1.68 0.72
C GLY A 75 1.04 -1.85 2.18
N ASN A 76 0.44 -0.84 2.79
CA ASN A 76 -0.08 -0.91 4.16
C ASN A 76 -1.50 -0.38 4.23
N VAL A 77 -2.43 -1.20 4.73
CA VAL A 77 -3.82 -0.77 4.95
C VAL A 77 -3.90 0.06 6.22
N THR A 78 -4.11 1.37 6.03
CA THR A 78 -4.23 2.35 7.10
C THR A 78 -5.57 2.24 7.81
N SER A 79 -6.66 2.09 7.06
CA SER A 79 -8.00 2.05 7.64
C SER A 79 -9.01 1.39 6.70
N VAL A 80 -9.87 0.54 7.23
CA VAL A 80 -11.00 -0.06 6.51
C VAL A 80 -12.20 -0.11 7.40
N SER A 81 -13.36 0.25 6.86
CA SER A 81 -14.59 0.24 7.62
C SER A 81 -15.81 0.10 6.73
N VAL A 82 -16.85 -0.53 7.27
CA VAL A 82 -18.19 -0.60 6.68
C VAL A 82 -19.20 -0.34 7.80
N LEU A 83 -20.14 0.57 7.54
CA LEU A 83 -21.25 0.87 8.46
C LEU A 83 -21.94 -0.41 8.91
N ARG A 84 -22.27 -0.51 10.20
CA ARG A 84 -22.87 -1.72 10.80
C ARG A 84 -24.10 -2.23 10.04
N THR A 85 -24.96 -1.33 9.57
CA THR A 85 -26.17 -1.62 8.79
C THR A 85 -25.89 -2.25 7.42
N HIS A 86 -24.66 -2.15 6.92
CA HIS A 86 -24.25 -2.63 5.60
C HIS A 86 -23.16 -3.72 5.66
N ARG A 87 -22.92 -4.31 6.84
CA ARG A 87 -22.00 -5.45 6.99
C ARG A 87 -22.64 -6.75 6.50
N LYS A 88 -21.83 -7.80 6.37
CA LYS A 88 -22.24 -9.13 5.89
C LYS A 88 -22.77 -9.17 4.45
N MET A 89 -22.54 -8.12 3.67
CA MET A 89 -22.83 -8.05 2.23
C MET A 89 -21.58 -8.16 1.34
N GLY A 90 -20.44 -8.59 1.89
CA GLY A 90 -19.18 -8.74 1.15
C GLY A 90 -18.45 -7.43 0.79
N LEU A 91 -18.96 -6.26 1.19
CA LEU A 91 -18.37 -4.97 0.83
C LEU A 91 -16.91 -4.82 1.25
N ALA A 92 -16.56 -5.18 2.48
CA ALA A 92 -15.18 -5.10 2.97
C ALA A 92 -14.25 -5.98 2.13
N THR A 93 -14.68 -7.19 1.78
CA THR A 93 -13.94 -8.12 0.92
C THR A 93 -13.71 -7.52 -0.47
N THR A 94 -14.75 -6.94 -1.09
CA THR A 94 -14.65 -6.32 -2.41
C THR A 94 -13.70 -5.13 -2.40
N LEU A 95 -13.83 -4.25 -1.40
CA LEU A 95 -12.96 -3.09 -1.21
C LEU A 95 -11.49 -3.50 -1.05
N MET A 96 -11.21 -4.44 -0.14
CA MET A 96 -9.86 -4.94 0.13
C MET A 96 -9.24 -5.61 -1.10
N LYS A 97 -9.97 -6.50 -1.79
CA LYS A 97 -9.47 -7.13 -3.02
C LYS A 97 -9.14 -6.11 -4.10
N SER A 98 -9.94 -5.05 -4.22
CA SER A 98 -9.65 -4.00 -5.18
C SER A 98 -8.42 -3.18 -4.81
N VAL A 99 -8.14 -2.95 -3.53
CA VAL A 99 -6.89 -2.32 -3.07
C VAL A 99 -5.69 -3.22 -3.30
N LEU A 100 -5.78 -4.51 -2.94
CA LEU A 100 -4.71 -5.48 -3.18
C LEU A 100 -4.33 -5.56 -4.67
N ARG A 101 -5.33 -5.48 -5.56
CA ARG A 101 -5.09 -5.37 -6.99
C ARG A 101 -4.33 -4.11 -7.35
N SER A 102 -4.78 -2.94 -6.88
CA SER A 102 -4.09 -1.66 -7.15
C SER A 102 -2.65 -1.66 -6.63
N LEU A 103 -2.40 -2.23 -5.44
CA LEU A 103 -1.05 -2.38 -4.87
C LEU A 103 -0.17 -3.30 -5.73
N ALA A 104 -0.69 -4.44 -6.19
CA ALA A 104 0.05 -5.38 -7.01
C ALA A 104 0.33 -4.81 -8.42
N GLU A 105 -0.68 -4.24 -9.05
CA GLU A 105 -0.59 -3.72 -10.41
C GLU A 105 0.20 -2.41 -10.39
N ILE A 106 -0.35 -1.36 -9.82
CA ILE A 106 0.14 0.02 -10.02
C ILE A 106 1.46 0.24 -9.29
N TYR A 107 1.56 -0.25 -8.06
CA TYR A 107 2.69 0.02 -7.18
C TYR A 107 3.76 -1.07 -7.15
N ASP A 108 3.54 -2.17 -7.89
CA ASP A 108 4.44 -3.35 -7.91
C ASP A 108 4.79 -3.85 -6.50
N SER A 109 3.84 -3.73 -5.57
CA SER A 109 4.07 -4.08 -4.19
C SER A 109 4.18 -5.61 -4.06
N PRO A 110 5.20 -6.14 -3.35
CA PRO A 110 5.37 -7.59 -3.18
C PRO A 110 4.39 -8.19 -2.17
N TYR A 111 3.98 -7.40 -1.18
CA TYR A 111 3.02 -7.80 -0.15
C TYR A 111 2.27 -6.60 0.42
N CYS A 112 1.16 -6.86 1.11
CA CYS A 112 0.39 -5.87 1.83
C CYS A 112 0.30 -6.21 3.32
N THR A 113 0.39 -5.20 4.18
CA THR A 113 0.41 -5.33 5.63
C THR A 113 -0.72 -4.55 6.30
N LEU A 114 -1.09 -4.95 7.51
CA LEU A 114 -2.05 -4.24 8.35
C LEU A 114 -1.88 -4.60 9.83
N HIS A 115 -2.49 -3.78 10.69
CA HIS A 115 -2.65 -4.09 12.11
C HIS A 115 -4.13 -4.36 12.42
N VAL A 116 -4.39 -5.38 13.25
CA VAL A 116 -5.74 -5.69 13.74
C VAL A 116 -5.72 -5.95 15.24
N ARG A 117 -6.70 -5.39 15.96
CA ARG A 117 -6.94 -5.64 17.39
C ARG A 117 -7.09 -7.14 17.65
N LYS A 118 -6.46 -7.65 18.71
CA LYS A 118 -6.57 -9.06 19.10
C LYS A 118 -8.03 -9.45 19.39
N SER A 119 -8.82 -8.55 19.95
CA SER A 119 -10.23 -8.76 20.30
C SER A 119 -11.20 -8.73 19.10
N ASN A 120 -10.77 -8.24 17.93
CA ASN A 120 -11.66 -8.02 16.79
C ASN A 120 -11.82 -9.29 15.92
N GLU A 121 -12.61 -10.25 16.41
CA GLU A 121 -12.84 -11.54 15.73
C GLU A 121 -13.39 -11.40 14.31
N ALA A 122 -14.28 -10.45 14.07
CA ALA A 122 -14.86 -10.25 12.74
C ALA A 122 -13.81 -9.81 11.71
N ALA A 123 -12.91 -8.89 12.08
CA ALA A 123 -11.83 -8.44 11.22
C ALA A 123 -10.78 -9.54 11.03
N LYS A 124 -10.41 -10.25 12.10
CA LYS A 124 -9.47 -11.39 11.99
C LYS A 124 -9.98 -12.46 11.05
N HIS A 125 -11.26 -12.82 11.12
CA HIS A 125 -11.87 -13.77 10.19
C HIS A 125 -11.85 -13.26 8.74
N LEU A 126 -12.16 -11.99 8.50
CA LEU A 126 -12.05 -11.38 7.18
C LEU A 126 -10.62 -11.46 6.63
N TYR A 127 -9.63 -10.99 7.39
CA TYR A 127 -8.25 -10.94 6.92
C TYR A 127 -7.67 -12.34 6.72
N HIS A 128 -7.80 -13.20 7.72
CA HIS A 128 -7.22 -14.53 7.67
C HIS A 128 -7.98 -15.47 6.72
N CYS A 129 -9.25 -15.72 7.00
CA CYS A 129 -10.00 -16.77 6.30
C CYS A 129 -10.45 -16.35 4.89
N THR A 130 -10.68 -15.06 4.64
CA THR A 130 -11.24 -14.60 3.36
C THR A 130 -10.20 -13.98 2.43
N LEU A 131 -9.23 -13.26 2.99
CA LEU A 131 -8.23 -12.52 2.23
C LEU A 131 -6.84 -13.17 2.24
N GLY A 132 -6.62 -14.20 3.07
CA GLY A 132 -5.36 -14.95 3.10
C GLY A 132 -4.21 -14.22 3.80
N TYR A 133 -4.50 -13.26 4.68
CA TYR A 133 -3.48 -12.66 5.53
C TYR A 133 -3.03 -13.66 6.60
N GLU A 134 -1.72 -13.66 6.86
CA GLU A 134 -1.10 -14.43 7.93
C GLU A 134 -0.54 -13.49 9.01
N VAL A 135 -0.53 -13.95 10.25
CA VAL A 135 0.06 -13.20 11.36
C VAL A 135 1.58 -13.35 11.27
N ASP A 136 2.27 -12.22 11.16
CA ASP A 136 3.74 -12.14 11.07
C ASP A 136 4.32 -11.89 12.47
N GLU A 137 3.72 -10.96 13.24
CA GLU A 137 4.10 -10.71 14.63
C GLU A 137 2.94 -10.20 15.50
N VAL A 138 3.18 -10.20 16.82
CA VAL A 138 2.29 -9.59 17.81
C VAL A 138 2.95 -8.32 18.33
N VAL A 139 2.33 -7.17 18.08
CA VAL A 139 2.81 -5.86 18.55
C VAL A 139 2.11 -5.53 19.86
N ARG A 140 2.88 -5.55 20.96
CA ARG A 140 2.35 -5.33 22.32
C ARG A 140 1.95 -3.87 22.53
N SER A 141 0.81 -3.66 23.19
CA SER A 141 0.29 -2.32 23.54
C SER A 141 0.33 -1.34 22.36
N TYR A 142 -0.06 -1.82 21.18
CA TYR A 142 -0.04 -1.05 19.94
C TYR A 142 -1.13 0.04 19.93
N PHE A 143 -2.31 -0.29 20.44
CA PHE A 143 -3.43 0.64 20.49
C PHE A 143 -3.36 1.52 21.75
N ALA A 144 -3.98 2.71 21.68
CA ALA A 144 -3.90 3.74 22.73
C ALA A 144 -4.50 3.30 24.09
N ASP A 145 -5.41 2.33 24.06
CA ASP A 145 -6.00 1.68 25.25
C ASP A 145 -5.14 0.54 25.81
N GLY A 146 -3.94 0.34 25.25
CA GLY A 146 -3.00 -0.71 25.65
C GLY A 146 -3.28 -2.08 25.03
N GLU A 147 -4.27 -2.21 24.15
CA GLU A 147 -4.55 -3.47 23.47
C GLU A 147 -3.41 -3.84 22.50
N ASP A 148 -3.04 -5.11 22.48
CA ASP A 148 -2.11 -5.66 21.50
C ASP A 148 -2.71 -5.72 20.08
N ALA A 149 -1.85 -5.64 19.07
CA ALA A 149 -2.21 -5.87 17.68
C ALA A 149 -1.57 -7.14 17.12
N TYR A 150 -2.27 -7.80 16.20
CA TYR A 150 -1.63 -8.67 15.22
C TYR A 150 -1.16 -7.82 14.05
N TYR A 151 0.14 -7.89 13.74
CA TYR A 151 0.68 -7.43 12.47
C TYR A 151 0.54 -8.56 11.46
N MET A 152 -0.22 -8.30 10.40
CA MET A 152 -0.56 -9.31 9.40
C MET A 152 -0.03 -8.94 8.04
N LYS A 153 0.35 -9.95 7.25
CA LYS A 153 0.93 -9.81 5.91
C LYS A 153 0.22 -10.73 4.91
N VAL A 154 0.03 -10.26 3.67
CA VAL A 154 -0.44 -11.06 2.54
C VAL A 154 0.41 -10.78 1.30
N PRO A 155 0.87 -11.80 0.55
CA PRO A 155 1.52 -11.57 -0.73
C PRO A 155 0.57 -10.95 -1.76
N THR A 156 1.03 -9.93 -2.48
CA THR A 156 0.28 -9.28 -3.56
C THR A 156 0.77 -9.80 -4.91
N LYS A 157 0.39 -11.03 -5.26
CA LYS A 157 0.80 -11.63 -6.54
C LYS A 157 -0.08 -11.15 -7.69
N ARG A 158 0.54 -10.56 -8.73
CA ARG A 158 -0.17 -10.12 -9.95
C ARG A 158 -0.95 -11.24 -10.65
N GLU A 159 -0.41 -12.45 -10.64
CA GLU A 159 -1.01 -13.65 -11.25
C GLU A 159 -2.40 -13.99 -10.70
N GLN A 160 -2.72 -13.53 -9.48
CA GLN A 160 -4.03 -13.70 -8.86
C GLN A 160 -5.09 -12.78 -9.46
N PHE A 161 -4.70 -11.75 -10.22
CA PHE A 161 -5.56 -10.74 -10.82
C PHE A 161 -5.43 -10.78 -12.36
N LYS A 162 -6.05 -11.79 -12.98
CA LYS A 162 -5.88 -12.19 -14.40
C LYS A 162 -6.37 -11.21 -15.49
N HIS A 163 -6.66 -9.95 -15.17
CA HIS A 163 -7.09 -8.96 -16.15
C HIS A 163 -6.11 -7.79 -16.19
N VAL A 164 -4.97 -8.01 -16.82
CA VAL A 164 -4.01 -6.94 -17.09
C VAL A 164 -4.41 -6.25 -18.40
N CYS A 165 -4.57 -4.93 -18.38
CA CYS A 165 -4.60 -4.14 -19.62
C CYS A 165 -3.22 -4.23 -20.29
N PRO A 166 -3.12 -4.70 -21.55
CA PRO A 166 -1.85 -4.86 -22.26
C PRO A 166 -1.00 -3.57 -22.31
N GLU A 167 -1.64 -2.40 -22.38
CA GLU A 167 -0.93 -1.11 -22.42
C GLU A 167 -0.15 -0.82 -21.12
N ILE A 168 -0.64 -1.28 -19.97
CA ILE A 168 0.01 -1.06 -18.68
C ILE A 168 1.26 -1.95 -18.56
N GLU A 169 1.21 -3.17 -19.09
CA GLU A 169 2.36 -4.09 -19.11
C GLU A 169 3.50 -3.50 -19.97
N GLN A 170 3.16 -2.96 -21.15
CA GLN A 170 4.13 -2.32 -22.04
C GLN A 170 4.79 -1.09 -21.40
N LEU A 171 4.00 -0.22 -20.76
CA LEU A 171 4.54 0.97 -20.12
C LEU A 171 5.48 0.61 -18.95
N ARG A 172 5.16 -0.45 -18.18
CA ARG A 172 6.01 -0.94 -17.09
C ARG A 172 7.34 -1.49 -17.57
N GLU A 173 7.35 -2.19 -18.70
CA GLU A 173 8.60 -2.69 -19.27
C GLU A 173 9.54 -1.54 -19.65
N VAL A 174 8.99 -0.46 -20.22
CA VAL A 174 9.75 0.77 -20.47
C VAL A 174 10.30 1.39 -19.18
N PHE A 175 9.52 1.43 -18.10
CA PHE A 175 9.99 1.93 -16.81
C PHE A 175 11.07 1.04 -16.19
N ARG A 176 10.96 -0.29 -16.28
CA ARG A 176 12.01 -1.23 -15.82
C ARG A 176 13.32 -1.00 -16.56
N GLN A 177 13.26 -0.85 -17.88
CA GLN A 177 14.42 -0.58 -18.71
C GLN A 177 15.07 0.77 -18.37
N LYS A 178 14.26 1.83 -18.15
CA LYS A 178 14.77 3.13 -17.70
C LYS A 178 15.48 3.05 -16.34
N LYS A 179 14.85 2.39 -15.36
CA LYS A 179 15.42 2.26 -14.01
C LYS A 179 16.69 1.39 -13.99
N ALA A 180 16.78 0.40 -14.87
CA ALA A 180 17.99 -0.39 -15.07
C ALA A 180 19.11 0.45 -15.70
N ALA A 181 18.80 1.21 -16.76
CA ALA A 181 19.76 2.10 -17.42
C ALA A 181 20.29 3.20 -16.48
N GLU A 182 19.43 3.79 -15.65
CA GLU A 182 19.83 4.78 -14.63
C GLU A 182 20.80 4.17 -13.60
N LYS A 183 20.54 2.94 -13.15
CA LYS A 183 21.46 2.21 -12.26
C LYS A 183 22.81 1.89 -12.89
N GLU A 184 22.85 1.60 -14.20
CA GLU A 184 24.12 1.37 -14.90
C GLU A 184 24.91 2.66 -15.06
N LEU A 185 24.24 3.77 -15.41
CA LEU A 185 24.87 5.09 -15.51
C LEU A 185 25.45 5.57 -14.16
N GLU A 186 24.78 5.27 -13.04
CA GLU A 186 25.29 5.55 -11.69
C GLU A 186 26.53 4.71 -11.34
N LYS A 187 26.58 3.44 -11.77
CA LYS A 187 27.74 2.56 -11.57
C LYS A 187 28.95 3.02 -12.39
N GLU A 188 28.74 3.46 -13.64
CA GLU A 188 29.82 4.01 -14.47
C GLU A 188 30.41 5.28 -13.86
N LYS A 189 29.57 6.19 -13.36
CA LYS A 189 30.02 7.41 -12.66
C LYS A 189 30.78 7.14 -11.36
N GLN A 190 30.49 6.04 -10.67
CA GLN A 190 31.23 5.62 -9.46
C GLN A 190 32.53 4.85 -9.80
N GLY A 191 32.61 4.23 -10.98
CA GLY A 191 33.79 3.51 -11.46
C GLY A 191 34.92 4.43 -11.95
N ASP A 192 34.60 5.55 -12.59
CA ASP A 192 35.59 6.46 -13.18
C ASP A 192 36.40 7.28 -12.16
N GLY A 193 35.97 7.29 -10.88
CA GLY A 193 36.68 8.00 -9.80
C GLY A 193 37.91 7.28 -9.21
N LYS A 194 38.16 6.00 -9.57
CA LYS A 194 39.27 5.21 -8.97
C LYS A 194 40.37 4.77 -9.94
N GLY A 195 40.24 5.04 -11.26
CA GLY A 195 41.21 4.62 -12.27
C GLY A 195 42.29 5.63 -12.66
N GLY A 196 42.16 6.91 -12.28
CA GLY A 196 42.85 8.02 -12.94
C GLY A 196 44.11 8.59 -12.29
N LEU A 197 44.69 8.02 -11.22
CA LEU A 197 45.84 8.64 -10.54
C LEU A 197 47.11 7.78 -10.38
N LEU A 198 47.17 6.58 -10.96
CA LEU A 198 48.32 5.67 -10.76
C LEU A 198 49.25 5.45 -11.97
N SER A 199 49.03 6.08 -13.13
CA SER A 199 49.88 5.82 -14.32
C SER A 199 50.84 6.95 -14.71
N ALA A 200 50.82 8.13 -14.07
CA ALA A 200 51.68 9.25 -14.47
C ALA A 200 53.03 9.38 -13.72
N ALA A 201 53.29 8.60 -12.66
CA ALA A 201 54.48 8.81 -11.81
C ALA A 201 55.74 7.99 -12.18
N LYS A 202 55.72 7.15 -13.23
CA LYS A 202 56.86 6.25 -13.56
C LYS A 202 57.71 6.62 -14.78
N ARG A 203 57.56 7.81 -15.36
CA ARG A 203 58.33 8.24 -16.55
C ARG A 203 59.40 9.34 -16.33
N ARG A 204 59.77 9.64 -15.08
CA ARG A 204 60.96 10.47 -14.77
C ARG A 204 61.96 9.69 -13.91
N LYS A 205 62.71 8.78 -14.53
CA LYS A 205 64.02 8.26 -14.08
C LYS A 205 64.58 7.29 -15.13
N LYS A 206 65.09 7.83 -16.24
CA LYS A 206 66.15 7.24 -17.09
C LYS A 206 66.39 8.15 -18.31
N LYS A 207 67.18 9.19 -18.10
CA LYS A 207 68.34 9.60 -18.92
C LYS A 207 68.90 10.86 -18.31
#